data_AF-A0A9D4V149-F1
#
_entry.id   AF-A0A9D4V149-F1
#
_cell.length_a   1.000
_cell.length_b   1.000
_cell.length_c   1.000
_cell.angle_alpha   90.00
_cell.angle_beta   90.00
_cell.angle_gamma   90.00
#
_symmetry.space_group_name_H-M   'P 1'
#
loop_
_entity.id
_entity.type
_entity.pdbx_description
1 polymer ?
#
loop_
_entity_poly.entity_id
_entity_poly.type
_entity_poly.pdbx_seq_one_letter_code
_entity_poly.pdbx_strand_id
1 'polypeptide(L)'
;MEILGRGGFEGGLDLVEVKISKGEISDAELLYKDLLKLLHENPHSMSRILHLCAHFGDYEGMEKVIDVLGGHRQCPNDRQRYESKRFGIGNAEVAKMLALAIQTHGWEVCGSLIEEKLLLWSRISHECESYANLALEFQSIGMHAAAVSIAKKIGTLIQNLQGIITELTDSDVVAILIMLFKLPECHGELAPSLVDKIIKEATDITLGRVVTKLRDAGSRDVSDAWSKKYFCLKENRVLLDLFIKICRGLTTRELKVPEKPLGLYSKYTEHKASKEIKKCIVEVMETFLWLEDMSLLEGMVKSIVSQSQKCKNQWLLKEIIESSGFSQTASCTELGKSALRNLVKERICRLESEHKPVFSWCQPSATLPGHPEVEALLRGPLGLPDARDFAKKYFGGWMSRCGHDAYGFSATAQEGGKGRAAYCTIVKTRRVFEEMERQWDAGRRELARLQPRLQELQGTKTQDESGGQAFNNMDSMAEGECASGVNKRLKTDGESIGSSKKHPIFL
;
A
#
# COMPACT_ATOMS: atom_id res chain seq x y z
N MET A 1 45.87 -14.32 22.71
CA MET A 1 45.83 -15.78 22.47
C MET A 1 45.12 -16.55 23.59
N GLU A 2 45.54 -16.41 24.85
CA GLU A 2 44.93 -17.17 25.96
C GLU A 2 43.45 -16.81 26.23
N ILE A 3 43.09 -15.53 26.08
CA ILE A 3 41.71 -15.02 26.19
C ILE A 3 40.82 -15.53 25.04
N LEU A 4 41.33 -15.51 23.80
CA LEU A 4 40.63 -16.04 22.63
C LEU A 4 40.36 -17.55 22.77
N GLY A 5 41.23 -18.28 23.48
CA GLY A 5 41.08 -19.72 23.73
C GLY A 5 39.94 -20.09 24.68
N ARG A 6 39.40 -19.16 25.49
CA ARG A 6 38.32 -19.45 26.46
C ARG A 6 36.97 -18.80 26.11
N GLY A 7 36.98 -17.63 25.47
CA GLY A 7 35.76 -16.88 25.14
C GLY A 7 35.55 -16.59 23.65
N GLY A 8 36.49 -17.00 22.78
CA GLY A 8 36.46 -16.64 21.37
C GLY A 8 36.57 -15.13 21.13
N PHE A 9 36.15 -14.68 19.94
CA PHE A 9 36.17 -13.27 19.55
C PHE A 9 35.27 -12.39 20.42
N GLU A 10 34.05 -12.86 20.72
CA GLU A 10 33.09 -12.14 21.56
C GLU A 10 33.58 -11.97 23.00
N GLY A 11 34.17 -13.00 23.61
CA GLY A 11 34.76 -12.87 24.94
C GLY A 11 35.95 -11.91 24.97
N GLY A 12 36.64 -11.74 23.84
CA GLY A 12 37.65 -10.70 23.66
C GLY A 12 37.03 -9.30 23.68
N LEU A 13 35.93 -9.07 22.95
CA LEU A 13 35.20 -7.80 22.94
C LEU A 13 34.63 -7.43 24.31
N ASP A 14 34.04 -8.39 25.02
CA ASP A 14 33.53 -8.18 26.38
C ASP A 14 34.64 -7.71 27.32
N LEU A 15 35.84 -8.29 27.17
CA LEU A 15 37.00 -7.87 27.96
C LEU A 15 37.49 -6.47 27.61
N VAL A 16 37.45 -6.07 26.33
CA VAL A 16 37.76 -4.68 25.92
C VAL A 16 36.80 -3.70 26.62
N GLU A 17 35.49 -3.98 26.57
CA GLU A 17 34.47 -3.12 27.19
C GLU A 17 34.62 -3.05 28.72
N VAL A 18 34.92 -4.18 29.38
CA VAL A 18 35.21 -4.20 30.82
C VAL A 18 36.44 -3.35 31.14
N LYS A 19 37.52 -3.44 30.35
CA LYS A 19 38.72 -2.62 30.56
C LYS A 19 38.44 -1.13 30.35
N ILE A 20 37.64 -0.76 29.35
CA ILE A 20 37.17 0.63 29.16
C ILE A 20 36.41 1.10 30.41
N SER A 21 35.48 0.29 30.93
CA SER A 21 34.69 0.66 32.12
C SER A 21 35.53 0.85 33.39
N LYS A 22 36.70 0.21 33.47
CA LYS A 22 37.67 0.35 34.56
C LYS A 22 38.67 1.49 34.36
N GLY A 23 38.64 2.18 33.22
CA GLY A 23 39.63 3.21 32.87
C GLY A 23 40.98 2.66 32.40
N GLU A 24 41.09 1.36 32.13
CA GLU A 24 42.30 0.69 31.62
C GLU A 24 42.44 0.88 30.09
N ILE A 25 42.44 2.13 29.62
CA ILE A 25 42.28 2.48 28.20
C ILE A 25 43.39 1.89 27.31
N SER A 26 44.67 1.97 27.72
CA SER A 26 45.79 1.46 26.92
C SER A 26 45.75 -0.06 26.71
N ASP A 27 45.36 -0.81 27.76
CA ASP A 27 45.21 -2.26 27.65
C ASP A 27 44.03 -2.63 26.76
N ALA A 28 42.93 -1.87 26.87
CA ALA A 28 41.75 -2.05 26.04
C ALA A 28 42.07 -1.82 24.56
N GLU A 29 42.82 -0.77 24.24
CA GLU A 29 43.25 -0.43 22.88
C GLU A 29 44.15 -1.53 22.29
N LEU A 30 45.11 -2.05 23.06
CA LEU A 30 46.00 -3.12 22.61
C LEU A 30 45.21 -4.39 22.27
N LEU A 31 44.27 -4.78 23.14
CA LEU A 31 43.42 -5.95 22.93
C LEU A 31 42.51 -5.76 21.71
N TYR A 32 41.92 -4.58 21.55
CA TYR A 32 41.12 -4.21 20.38
C TYR A 32 41.92 -4.30 19.07
N LYS A 33 43.17 -3.82 19.03
CA LYS A 33 44.05 -3.95 17.85
C LYS A 33 44.35 -5.40 17.47
N ASP A 34 44.43 -6.29 18.45
CA ASP A 34 44.57 -7.72 18.18
C ASP A 34 43.28 -8.34 17.65
N LEU A 35 42.11 -7.91 18.15
CA LEU A 35 40.81 -8.34 17.63
C LEU A 35 40.59 -7.87 16.19
N LEU A 36 41.00 -6.65 15.82
CA LEU A 36 40.90 -6.15 14.45
C LEU A 36 41.56 -7.08 13.42
N LYS A 37 42.66 -7.76 13.79
CA LYS A 37 43.35 -8.71 12.90
C LYS A 37 42.48 -9.93 12.55
N LEU A 38 41.55 -10.28 13.45
CA LEU A 38 40.64 -11.43 13.33
C LEU A 38 39.26 -11.05 12.79
N LEU A 39 39.05 -9.78 12.40
CA LEU A 39 37.75 -9.26 12.00
C LEU A 39 37.14 -10.03 10.81
N HIS A 40 37.97 -10.46 9.87
CA HIS A 40 37.57 -11.21 8.68
C HIS A 40 36.94 -12.58 8.99
N GLU A 41 37.14 -13.11 10.19
CA GLU A 41 36.57 -14.38 10.65
C GLU A 41 35.22 -14.19 11.37
N ASN A 42 34.92 -12.98 11.85
CA ASN A 42 33.79 -12.69 12.74
C ASN A 42 32.95 -11.48 12.28
N PRO A 43 32.29 -11.56 11.10
CA PRO A 43 31.49 -10.44 10.57
C PRO A 43 30.24 -10.11 11.38
N HIS A 44 29.82 -10.97 12.31
CA HIS A 44 28.66 -10.71 13.16
C HIS A 44 28.93 -9.65 14.24
N SER A 45 30.20 -9.36 14.52
CA SER A 45 30.64 -8.45 15.59
C SER A 45 30.96 -7.04 15.08
N MET A 46 30.58 -6.72 13.84
CA MET A 46 30.94 -5.47 13.15
C MET A 46 30.44 -4.22 13.87
N SER A 47 29.23 -4.23 14.42
CA SER A 47 28.69 -3.09 15.15
C SER A 47 29.52 -2.75 16.40
N ARG A 48 29.93 -3.77 17.17
CA ARG A 48 30.77 -3.60 18.36
C ARG A 48 32.16 -3.08 18.01
N ILE A 49 32.77 -3.62 16.95
CA ILE A 49 34.08 -3.16 16.49
C ILE A 49 33.99 -1.70 15.99
N LEU A 50 32.97 -1.34 15.21
CA LEU A 50 32.75 0.05 14.78
C LEU A 50 32.58 1.01 15.96
N HIS A 51 31.84 0.59 17.00
CA HIS A 51 31.72 1.36 18.23
C HIS A 51 33.07 1.56 18.92
N LEU A 52 33.93 0.54 18.96
CA LEU A 52 35.28 0.65 19.50
C LEU A 52 36.18 1.54 18.62
N CYS A 53 36.10 1.46 17.29
CA CYS A 53 36.80 2.38 16.39
C CYS A 53 36.43 3.84 16.71
N ALA A 54 35.13 4.11 16.85
CA ALA A 54 34.62 5.43 17.21
C ALA A 54 35.09 5.89 18.60
N HIS A 55 35.11 4.97 19.58
CA HIS A 55 35.55 5.25 20.95
C HIS A 55 37.03 5.59 21.05
N PHE A 56 37.89 4.83 20.37
CA PHE A 56 39.34 5.05 20.38
C PHE A 56 39.81 6.11 19.39
N GLY A 57 38.94 6.57 18.47
CA GLY A 57 39.36 7.42 17.37
C GLY A 57 40.38 6.71 16.47
N ASP A 58 40.20 5.40 16.24
CA ASP A 58 41.09 4.59 15.40
C ASP A 58 40.60 4.54 13.95
N TYR A 59 41.13 5.47 13.14
CA TYR A 59 40.79 5.58 11.71
C TYR A 59 41.24 4.34 10.92
N GLU A 60 42.44 3.82 11.18
CA GLU A 60 42.98 2.67 10.46
C GLU A 60 42.15 1.40 10.75
N GLY A 61 41.70 1.24 11.99
CA GLY A 61 40.74 0.19 12.36
C GLY A 61 39.41 0.33 11.64
N MET A 62 38.85 1.54 11.59
CA MET A 62 37.60 1.80 10.86
C MET A 62 37.76 1.52 9.35
N GLU A 63 38.86 1.93 8.73
CA GLU A 63 39.16 1.65 7.32
C GLU A 63 39.18 0.14 7.05
N LYS A 64 39.85 -0.65 7.91
CA LYS A 64 39.84 -2.13 7.83
C LYS A 64 38.44 -2.69 7.95
N VAL A 65 37.60 -2.13 8.83
CA VAL A 65 36.21 -2.56 8.96
C VAL A 65 35.42 -2.28 7.69
N ILE A 66 35.55 -1.08 7.12
CA ILE A 66 34.89 -0.71 5.87
C ILE A 66 35.38 -1.60 4.72
N ASP A 67 36.66 -1.95 4.68
CA ASP A 67 37.20 -2.90 3.71
C ASP A 67 36.59 -4.30 3.86
N VAL A 68 36.39 -4.78 5.09
CA VAL A 68 35.73 -6.08 5.30
C VAL A 68 34.23 -6.01 4.95
N LEU A 69 33.55 -4.91 5.28
CA LEU A 69 32.16 -4.66 4.88
C LEU A 69 32.04 -4.50 3.36
N GLY A 70 33.06 -3.96 2.70
CA GLY A 70 33.21 -3.72 1.27
C GLY A 70 33.64 -4.95 0.47
N GLY A 71 34.30 -5.90 1.12
CA GLY A 71 34.99 -7.00 0.48
C GLY A 71 34.05 -7.96 -0.24
N HIS A 72 34.35 -8.23 -1.52
CA HIS A 72 33.86 -9.41 -2.20
C HIS A 72 34.72 -10.61 -1.81
N ARG A 73 34.29 -11.39 -0.81
CA ARG A 73 34.87 -12.72 -0.64
C ARG A 73 34.44 -13.61 -1.80
N GLN A 74 35.37 -13.86 -2.72
CA GLN A 74 35.28 -15.03 -3.59
C GLN A 74 35.38 -16.25 -2.67
N CYS A 75 34.25 -16.92 -2.41
CA CYS A 75 34.29 -18.23 -1.76
C CYS A 75 34.99 -19.19 -2.73
N PRO A 76 36.15 -19.79 -2.36
CA PRO A 76 36.93 -20.61 -3.30
C PRO A 76 36.20 -21.87 -3.80
N ASN A 77 35.09 -22.26 -3.14
CA ASN A 77 34.29 -23.43 -3.48
C ASN A 77 32.94 -23.04 -4.08
N ASP A 78 33.00 -22.57 -5.32
CA ASP A 78 31.94 -21.94 -6.10
C ASP A 78 30.87 -22.93 -6.65
N ARG A 79 30.42 -23.88 -5.82
CA ARG A 79 29.28 -24.78 -6.12
C ARG A 79 28.06 -24.57 -5.24
N GLN A 80 28.17 -23.79 -4.16
CA GLN A 80 27.00 -23.32 -3.41
C GLN A 80 26.71 -21.88 -3.80
N ARG A 81 25.98 -21.72 -4.91
CA ARG A 81 25.30 -20.45 -5.21
C ARG A 81 24.43 -20.06 -4.01
N TYR A 82 24.54 -18.80 -3.58
CA TYR A 82 23.61 -18.07 -2.69
C TYR A 82 23.80 -18.12 -1.16
N GLU A 83 25.03 -18.05 -0.65
CA GLU A 83 25.26 -17.44 0.68
C GLU A 83 26.18 -16.21 0.61
N SER A 84 25.94 -15.31 -0.34
CA SER A 84 26.52 -13.94 -0.36
C SER A 84 26.06 -13.05 0.81
N LYS A 85 25.44 -13.63 1.85
CA LYS A 85 24.67 -12.94 2.88
C LYS A 85 25.47 -12.29 4.01
N ARG A 86 26.80 -12.29 3.99
CA ARG A 86 27.59 -11.99 5.21
C ARG A 86 28.51 -10.77 5.18
N PHE A 87 28.61 -10.04 4.08
CA PHE A 87 29.47 -8.85 4.04
C PHE A 87 28.68 -7.64 3.55
N GLY A 88 28.68 -6.59 4.36
CA GLY A 88 27.91 -5.37 4.18
C GLY A 88 27.33 -4.82 5.44
N ILE A 89 26.65 -3.68 5.31
CA ILE A 89 26.03 -3.02 6.46
C ILE A 89 25.02 -3.99 7.08
N GLY A 90 24.19 -4.61 6.23
CA GLY A 90 23.35 -5.77 6.59
C GLY A 90 22.19 -5.51 7.56
N ASN A 91 22.31 -4.54 8.47
CA ASN A 91 21.27 -4.14 9.41
C ASN A 91 21.43 -2.69 9.90
N ALA A 92 20.38 -2.17 10.54
CA ALA A 92 20.34 -0.79 11.03
C ALA A 92 21.36 -0.49 12.15
N GLU A 93 21.75 -1.48 12.96
CA GLU A 93 22.70 -1.27 14.05
C GLU A 93 24.12 -1.01 13.52
N VAL A 94 24.54 -1.75 12.49
CA VAL A 94 25.81 -1.49 11.80
C VAL A 94 25.77 -0.14 11.10
N ALA A 95 24.65 0.24 10.47
CA ALA A 95 24.49 1.56 9.85
C ALA A 95 24.69 2.70 10.86
N LYS A 96 24.07 2.57 12.04
CA LYS A 96 24.19 3.52 13.15
C LYS A 96 25.62 3.62 13.67
N MET A 97 26.27 2.48 13.95
CA MET A 97 27.64 2.47 14.45
C MET A 97 28.65 2.99 13.42
N LEU A 98 28.40 2.73 12.14
CA LEU A 98 29.21 3.27 11.05
C LEU A 98 29.07 4.80 10.95
N ALA A 99 27.85 5.32 11.09
CA ALA A 99 27.61 6.77 11.11
C ALA A 99 28.34 7.45 12.28
N LEU A 100 28.31 6.85 13.49
CA LEU A 100 29.03 7.34 14.66
C LEU A 100 30.55 7.32 14.47
N ALA A 101 31.10 6.22 13.93
CA ALA A 101 32.53 6.14 13.63
C ALA A 101 32.97 7.24 12.65
N ILE A 102 32.20 7.46 11.58
CA ILE A 102 32.48 8.49 10.58
C ILE A 102 32.30 9.90 11.15
N GLN A 103 31.41 10.09 12.13
CA GLN A 103 31.30 11.36 12.86
C GLN A 103 32.59 11.71 13.60
N THR A 104 33.23 10.72 14.23
CA THR A 104 34.51 10.91 14.94
C THR A 104 35.64 11.27 13.99
N HIS A 105 35.66 10.67 12.80
CA HIS A 105 36.77 10.79 11.85
C HIS A 105 36.59 11.86 10.78
N GLY A 106 35.36 12.30 10.54
CA GLY A 106 35.00 13.26 9.51
C GLY A 106 34.66 12.63 8.16
N TRP A 107 33.60 13.14 7.53
CA TRP A 107 33.14 12.68 6.22
C TRP A 107 34.17 12.90 5.10
N GLU A 108 34.95 13.97 5.15
CA GLU A 108 35.96 14.28 4.12
C GLU A 108 37.03 13.18 3.97
N VAL A 109 37.33 12.48 5.07
CA VAL A 109 38.31 11.39 5.07
C VAL A 109 37.66 10.07 4.68
N CYS A 110 36.44 9.81 5.17
CA CYS A 110 35.79 8.51 5.04
C CYS A 110 34.90 8.38 3.79
N GLY A 111 34.47 9.50 3.21
CA GLY A 111 33.40 9.55 2.21
C GLY A 111 33.76 8.79 0.93
N SER A 112 34.98 8.98 0.41
CA SER A 112 35.48 8.24 -0.76
C SER A 112 35.49 6.74 -0.51
N LEU A 113 35.94 6.31 0.67
CA LEU A 113 35.99 4.89 1.04
C LEU A 113 34.58 4.27 1.09
N ILE A 114 33.60 4.98 1.66
CA ILE A 114 32.21 4.52 1.68
C ILE A 114 31.63 4.43 0.27
N GLU A 115 31.87 5.44 -0.56
CA GLU A 115 31.38 5.45 -1.94
C GLU A 115 32.01 4.38 -2.82
N GLU A 116 33.31 4.11 -2.65
CA GLU A 116 34.07 3.16 -3.45
C GLU A 116 33.88 1.71 -2.98
N LYS A 117 33.72 1.47 -1.67
CA LYS A 117 33.69 0.10 -1.10
C LYS A 117 32.28 -0.36 -0.78
N LEU A 118 31.41 0.52 -0.29
CA LEU A 118 30.07 0.15 0.16
C LEU A 118 29.01 0.45 -0.90
N LEU A 119 28.97 1.68 -1.43
CA LEU A 119 27.92 2.13 -2.36
C LEU A 119 28.19 1.68 -3.80
N LEU A 120 28.38 0.38 -3.96
CA LEU A 120 28.63 -0.27 -5.23
C LEU A 120 27.35 -0.72 -5.92
N TRP A 121 27.42 -0.67 -7.25
CA TRP A 121 26.40 -1.15 -8.16
C TRP A 121 25.87 -2.55 -7.81
N SER A 122 26.77 -3.51 -7.62
CA SER A 122 26.43 -4.92 -7.35
C SER A 122 25.73 -5.16 -6.01
N ARG A 123 25.66 -4.15 -5.14
CA ARG A 123 25.18 -4.28 -3.76
C ARG A 123 23.87 -3.57 -3.51
N ILE A 124 23.56 -2.54 -4.29
CA ILE A 124 22.37 -1.73 -4.05
C ILE A 124 21.09 -2.56 -4.12
N SER A 125 21.04 -3.61 -4.95
CA SER A 125 19.87 -4.50 -5.05
C SER A 125 19.59 -5.33 -3.79
N HIS A 126 20.56 -5.45 -2.87
CA HIS A 126 20.46 -6.30 -1.69
C HIS A 126 20.63 -5.55 -0.37
N GLU A 127 21.23 -4.36 -0.41
CA GLU A 127 21.52 -3.54 0.77
C GLU A 127 20.92 -2.13 0.68
N CYS A 128 19.96 -1.90 -0.23
CA CYS A 128 19.36 -0.58 -0.40
C CYS A 128 18.77 -0.04 0.90
N GLU A 129 18.00 -0.86 1.62
CA GLU A 129 17.46 -0.51 2.94
C GLU A 129 18.57 -0.11 3.92
N SER A 130 19.68 -0.86 3.96
CA SER A 130 20.81 -0.56 4.85
C SER A 130 21.50 0.75 4.51
N TYR A 131 21.67 1.07 3.22
CA TYR A 131 22.24 2.36 2.80
C TYR A 131 21.31 3.53 3.03
N ALA A 132 20.00 3.34 2.81
CA ALA A 132 19.00 4.35 3.14
C ALA A 132 18.99 4.62 4.65
N ASN A 133 19.08 3.57 5.48
CA ASN A 133 19.22 3.71 6.93
C ASN A 133 20.52 4.45 7.29
N LEU A 134 21.65 4.14 6.65
CA LEU A 134 22.91 4.87 6.88
C LEU A 134 22.77 6.38 6.60
N ALA A 135 22.12 6.77 5.50
CA ALA A 135 21.83 8.17 5.20
C ALA A 135 20.95 8.82 6.28
N LEU A 136 19.94 8.09 6.77
CA LEU A 136 19.06 8.57 7.85
C LEU A 136 19.79 8.70 9.19
N GLU A 137 20.72 7.80 9.50
CA GLU A 137 21.55 7.88 10.70
C GLU A 137 22.48 9.10 10.62
N PHE A 138 23.13 9.36 9.48
CA PHE A 138 23.89 10.60 9.26
C PHE A 138 23.05 11.86 9.47
N GLN A 139 21.82 11.87 8.98
CA GLN A 139 20.88 12.97 9.20
C GLN A 139 20.58 13.16 10.68
N SER A 140 20.40 12.05 11.43
CA SER A 140 20.05 12.09 12.85
C SER A 140 21.17 12.66 13.73
N ILE A 141 22.44 12.44 13.35
CA ILE A 141 23.62 12.95 14.05
C ILE A 141 24.11 14.32 13.54
N GLY A 142 23.33 14.98 12.67
CA GLY A 142 23.62 16.32 12.16
C GLY A 142 24.63 16.39 11.00
N MET A 143 25.02 15.25 10.42
CA MET A 143 25.94 15.17 9.28
C MET A 143 25.19 15.29 7.95
N HIS A 144 24.54 16.44 7.73
CA HIS A 144 23.66 16.67 6.58
C HIS A 144 24.34 16.46 5.21
N ALA A 145 25.57 16.94 5.03
CA ALA A 145 26.30 16.79 3.77
C ALA A 145 26.57 15.31 3.42
N ALA A 146 26.93 14.50 4.42
CA ALA A 146 27.14 13.06 4.26
C ALA A 146 25.84 12.34 3.90
N ALA A 147 24.75 12.65 4.62
CA ALA A 147 23.43 12.08 4.35
C ALA A 147 22.98 12.35 2.91
N VAL A 148 23.13 13.60 2.45
CA VAL A 148 22.81 14.00 1.07
C VAL A 148 23.72 13.31 0.06
N SER A 149 25.02 13.17 0.32
CA SER A 149 25.95 12.47 -0.60
C SER A 149 25.53 11.02 -0.82
N ILE A 150 25.23 10.30 0.26
CA ILE A 150 24.80 8.91 0.20
C ILE A 150 23.46 8.79 -0.53
N ALA A 151 22.47 9.60 -0.15
CA ALA A 151 21.18 9.61 -0.82
C ALA A 151 21.31 9.93 -2.31
N LYS A 152 22.24 10.83 -2.67
CA LYS A 152 22.53 11.15 -4.08
C LYS A 152 23.13 10.00 -4.85
N LYS A 153 24.08 9.32 -4.24
CA LYS A 153 24.71 8.13 -4.82
C LYS A 153 23.69 7.01 -5.01
N ILE A 154 22.89 6.69 -3.99
CA ILE A 154 21.82 5.70 -4.07
C ILE A 154 20.85 6.04 -5.20
N GLY A 155 20.38 7.29 -5.24
CA GLY A 155 19.46 7.74 -6.28
C GLY A 155 20.05 7.61 -7.69
N THR A 156 21.30 7.99 -7.89
CA THR A 156 22.02 7.84 -9.16
C THR A 156 22.16 6.38 -9.57
N LEU A 157 22.51 5.49 -8.62
CA LEU A 157 22.60 4.06 -8.86
C LEU A 157 21.25 3.49 -9.29
N ILE A 158 20.15 3.84 -8.61
CA ILE A 158 18.81 3.37 -8.97
C ILE A 158 18.32 3.96 -10.31
N GLN A 159 18.63 5.23 -10.61
CA GLN A 159 18.21 5.87 -11.86
C GLN A 159 18.85 5.23 -13.09
N ASN A 160 20.13 4.89 -13.01
CA ASN A 160 20.85 4.15 -14.06
C ASN A 160 20.28 2.73 -14.27
N LEU A 161 19.38 2.33 -13.37
CA LEU A 161 18.58 1.11 -13.29
C LEU A 161 17.49 0.93 -14.33
N GLN A 162 17.82 0.43 -15.52
CA GLN A 162 16.78 -0.26 -16.31
C GLN A 162 16.52 -1.65 -15.71
N GLY A 163 15.40 -1.82 -15.00
CA GLY A 163 14.87 -3.12 -14.56
C GLY A 163 14.90 -3.38 -13.05
N ILE A 164 15.85 -2.82 -12.30
CA ILE A 164 16.10 -3.21 -10.90
C ILE A 164 15.08 -2.70 -9.90
N ILE A 165 14.24 -1.74 -10.28
CA ILE A 165 13.10 -1.40 -9.41
C ILE A 165 12.20 -2.63 -9.19
N THR A 166 12.18 -3.58 -10.13
CA THR A 166 11.49 -4.87 -9.94
C THR A 166 12.25 -5.87 -9.05
N GLU A 167 13.54 -5.65 -8.81
CA GLU A 167 14.38 -6.44 -7.89
C GLU A 167 14.40 -5.87 -6.47
N LEU A 168 14.08 -4.59 -6.30
CA LEU A 168 13.97 -3.98 -4.98
C LEU A 168 12.84 -4.64 -4.18
N THR A 169 13.12 -4.95 -2.92
CA THR A 169 12.09 -5.44 -2.02
C THR A 169 11.16 -4.29 -1.60
N ASP A 170 9.97 -4.63 -1.08
CA ASP A 170 9.10 -3.64 -0.47
C ASP A 170 9.80 -2.81 0.61
N SER A 171 10.72 -3.44 1.36
CA SER A 171 11.45 -2.79 2.44
C SER A 171 12.43 -1.74 1.90
N ASP A 172 13.12 -2.07 0.80
CA ASP A 172 14.04 -1.16 0.10
C ASP A 172 13.30 0.07 -0.40
N VAL A 173 12.19 -0.12 -1.12
CA VAL A 173 11.36 0.98 -1.64
C VAL A 173 10.89 1.88 -0.49
N VAL A 174 10.46 1.29 0.62
CA VAL A 174 10.03 2.05 1.79
C VAL A 174 11.18 2.86 2.40
N ALA A 175 12.35 2.25 2.56
CA ALA A 175 13.52 2.93 3.13
C ALA A 175 14.00 4.06 2.22
N ILE A 176 14.05 3.86 0.89
CA ILE A 176 14.39 4.90 -0.09
C ILE A 176 13.41 6.06 0.01
N LEU A 177 12.10 5.78 0.03
CA LEU A 177 11.08 6.84 0.08
C LEU A 177 11.14 7.61 1.40
N ILE A 178 11.39 6.96 2.54
CA ILE A 178 11.60 7.64 3.84
C ILE A 178 12.88 8.48 3.82
N MET A 179 13.96 7.97 3.23
CA MET A 179 15.22 8.69 3.07
C MET A 179 15.02 9.95 2.22
N LEU A 180 14.44 9.81 1.03
CA LEU A 180 14.11 10.94 0.16
C LEU A 180 13.18 11.90 0.90
N PHE A 181 12.25 11.40 1.69
CA PHE A 181 11.34 12.25 2.46
C PHE A 181 12.06 13.11 3.51
N LYS A 182 13.02 12.52 4.23
CA LYS A 182 13.78 13.18 5.30
C LYS A 182 14.93 14.06 4.79
N LEU A 183 15.31 13.93 3.52
CA LEU A 183 16.42 14.65 2.87
C LEU A 183 15.91 15.49 1.68
N PRO A 184 15.26 16.63 1.95
CA PRO A 184 14.64 17.46 0.92
C PRO A 184 15.65 18.03 -0.09
N GLU A 185 16.92 18.19 0.29
CA GLU A 185 18.00 18.67 -0.58
C GLU A 185 18.28 17.71 -1.74
N CYS A 186 17.92 16.42 -1.60
CA CYS A 186 18.04 15.44 -2.68
C CYS A 186 16.98 15.63 -3.78
N HIS A 187 15.97 16.48 -3.56
CA HIS A 187 14.80 16.53 -4.43
C HIS A 187 15.07 17.20 -5.78
N GLY A 188 15.89 18.24 -5.80
CA GLY A 188 16.15 19.00 -7.03
C GLY A 188 16.88 18.18 -8.11
N GLU A 189 17.72 17.24 -7.70
CA GLU A 189 18.57 16.47 -8.63
C GLU A 189 18.02 15.07 -8.93
N LEU A 190 17.33 14.44 -7.98
CA LEU A 190 16.95 13.02 -8.09
C LEU A 190 15.46 12.77 -8.13
N ALA A 191 14.66 13.61 -7.49
CA ALA A 191 13.34 13.18 -7.04
C ALA A 191 12.32 12.99 -8.15
N PRO A 192 12.02 13.94 -9.07
CA PRO A 192 10.78 13.82 -9.85
C PRO A 192 10.73 12.54 -10.70
N SER A 193 11.80 12.26 -11.47
CA SER A 193 11.84 11.09 -12.35
C SER A 193 12.00 9.78 -11.60
N LEU A 194 12.85 9.73 -10.56
CA LEU A 194 13.09 8.52 -9.78
C LEU A 194 11.87 8.17 -8.92
N VAL A 195 11.30 9.16 -8.24
CA VAL A 195 10.09 9.01 -7.44
C VAL A 195 8.93 8.56 -8.31
N ASP A 196 8.71 9.20 -9.46
CA ASP A 196 7.62 8.81 -10.36
C ASP A 196 7.82 7.37 -10.85
N LYS A 197 9.07 6.96 -11.12
CA LYS A 197 9.41 5.60 -11.51
C LYS A 197 9.23 4.60 -10.35
N ILE A 198 9.66 4.94 -9.14
CA ILE A 198 9.47 4.10 -7.94
C ILE A 198 7.97 3.95 -7.64
N ILE A 199 7.19 5.04 -7.62
CA ILE A 199 5.74 5.00 -7.42
C ILE A 199 5.09 4.17 -8.54
N LYS A 200 5.59 4.28 -9.78
CA LYS A 200 5.04 3.54 -10.90
C LYS A 200 5.26 2.03 -10.76
N GLU A 201 6.34 1.59 -10.14
CA GLU A 201 6.65 0.15 -10.02
C GLU A 201 6.31 -0.42 -8.63
N ALA A 202 6.17 0.42 -7.61
CA ALA A 202 5.82 0.00 -6.26
C ALA A 202 4.41 -0.61 -6.19
N THR A 203 4.26 -1.68 -5.40
CA THR A 203 2.94 -2.26 -5.14
C THR A 203 2.14 -1.38 -4.19
N ASP A 204 0.80 -1.51 -4.21
CA ASP A 204 -0.07 -0.74 -3.32
C ASP A 204 0.21 -1.06 -1.83
N ILE A 205 0.63 -2.29 -1.51
CA ILE A 205 1.05 -2.68 -0.15
C ILE A 205 2.34 -1.94 0.23
N THR A 206 3.30 -1.84 -0.68
CA THR A 206 4.56 -1.12 -0.47
C THR A 206 4.28 0.34 -0.17
N LEU A 207 3.48 0.99 -1.02
CA LEU A 207 3.05 2.38 -0.86
C LEU A 207 2.32 2.61 0.45
N GLY A 208 1.48 1.67 0.88
CA GLY A 208 0.80 1.79 2.15
C GLY A 208 1.71 1.70 3.36
N ARG A 209 2.70 0.79 3.34
CA ARG A 209 3.74 0.74 4.38
C ARG A 209 4.56 2.02 4.45
N VAL A 210 4.81 2.69 3.33
CA VAL A 210 5.48 4.01 3.33
C VAL A 210 4.66 5.01 4.13
N VAL A 211 3.35 5.13 3.83
CA VAL A 211 2.45 6.04 4.54
C VAL A 211 2.45 5.74 6.04
N THR A 212 2.25 4.47 6.42
CA THR A 212 2.24 4.06 7.83
C THR A 212 3.56 4.39 8.52
N LYS A 213 4.72 4.08 7.91
CA LYS A 213 6.03 4.40 8.51
C LYS A 213 6.28 5.91 8.58
N LEU A 214 5.86 6.69 7.59
CA LEU A 214 5.95 8.16 7.63
C LEU A 214 5.10 8.73 8.77
N ARG A 215 3.88 8.20 8.96
CA ARG A 215 3.01 8.55 10.09
C ARG A 215 3.64 8.14 11.42
N ASP A 216 4.12 6.92 11.56
CA ASP A 216 4.67 6.39 12.82
C ASP A 216 5.99 7.09 13.18
N ALA A 217 6.83 7.39 12.20
CA ALA A 217 8.01 8.23 12.37
C ALA A 217 7.63 9.66 12.79
N GLY A 218 6.42 10.10 12.42
CA GLY A 218 5.83 11.33 12.92
C GLY A 218 5.31 11.25 14.35
N SER A 219 4.59 10.17 14.68
CA SER A 219 3.90 9.99 15.95
C SER A 219 4.82 9.81 17.16
N ARG A 220 6.07 9.37 16.98
CA ARG A 220 7.00 9.10 18.11
C ARG A 220 7.75 10.34 18.63
N ASP A 221 7.67 11.48 17.93
CA ASP A 221 8.40 12.73 18.23
C ASP A 221 7.48 13.87 18.76
N VAL A 222 6.36 13.53 19.40
CA VAL A 222 5.31 14.53 19.70
C VAL A 222 5.44 15.11 21.11
N SER A 223 5.99 16.33 21.18
CA SER A 223 5.38 17.40 21.99
C SER A 223 5.79 18.83 21.59
N ASP A 224 6.90 19.07 20.88
CA ASP A 224 7.25 20.46 20.45
C ASP A 224 7.98 20.58 19.10
N ALA A 225 8.64 19.53 18.61
CA ALA A 225 9.40 19.59 17.36
C ALA A 225 8.52 19.54 16.09
N TRP A 226 7.28 19.07 16.22
CA TRP A 226 6.41 18.82 15.07
C TRP A 226 5.73 20.08 14.52
N SER A 227 5.46 21.11 15.34
CA SER A 227 5.02 22.42 14.82
C SER A 227 6.10 23.06 13.91
N LYS A 228 7.38 22.82 14.20
CA LYS A 228 8.52 23.27 13.37
C LYS A 228 8.75 22.40 12.13
N LYS A 229 8.53 21.07 12.19
CA LYS A 229 8.63 20.17 11.01
C LYS A 229 7.37 20.14 10.12
N TYR A 230 6.20 20.48 10.65
CA TYR A 230 4.95 20.69 9.91
C TYR A 230 5.09 21.83 8.90
N PHE A 231 5.84 22.87 9.29
CA PHE A 231 6.31 23.93 8.38
C PHE A 231 6.99 23.31 7.14
N CYS A 232 7.84 22.31 7.33
CA CYS A 232 8.56 21.66 6.22
C CYS A 232 7.65 20.87 5.26
N LEU A 233 6.58 20.20 5.68
CA LEU A 233 5.72 19.45 4.73
C LEU A 233 4.85 20.37 3.87
N LYS A 234 4.28 21.41 4.48
CA LYS A 234 3.43 22.41 3.80
C LYS A 234 4.25 23.33 2.90
N GLU A 235 5.47 23.67 3.28
CA GLU A 235 6.39 24.47 2.45
C GLU A 235 7.15 23.63 1.42
N ASN A 236 7.41 22.36 1.72
CA ASN A 236 8.06 21.46 0.77
C ASN A 236 7.00 20.84 -0.16
N ARG A 237 6.64 21.64 -1.17
CA ARG A 237 5.75 21.23 -2.26
C ARG A 237 6.13 19.90 -2.90
N VAL A 238 7.40 19.52 -2.89
CA VAL A 238 7.86 18.26 -3.49
C VAL A 238 7.49 17.06 -2.62
N LEU A 239 7.66 17.14 -1.30
CA LEU A 239 7.20 16.10 -0.37
C LEU A 239 5.69 15.94 -0.42
N LEU A 240 4.97 17.07 -0.51
CA LEU A 240 3.53 17.08 -0.65
C LEU A 240 3.09 16.44 -1.97
N ASP A 241 3.71 16.81 -3.10
CA ASP A 241 3.44 16.21 -4.42
C ASP A 241 3.76 14.71 -4.45
N LEU A 242 4.87 14.30 -3.84
CA LEU A 242 5.24 12.89 -3.66
C LEU A 242 4.16 12.13 -2.87
N PHE A 243 3.74 12.65 -1.72
CA PHE A 243 2.67 12.05 -0.93
C PHE A 243 1.37 11.98 -1.73
N ILE A 244 0.97 13.05 -2.42
CA ILE A 244 -0.21 13.08 -3.29
C ILE A 244 -0.11 12.02 -4.40
N LYS A 245 1.04 11.87 -5.04
CA LYS A 245 1.27 10.87 -6.08
C LYS A 245 1.15 9.45 -5.53
N ILE A 246 1.67 9.18 -4.34
CA ILE A 246 1.48 7.90 -3.64
C ILE A 246 -0.03 7.66 -3.40
N CYS A 247 -0.73 8.66 -2.86
CA CYS A 247 -2.16 8.56 -2.56
C CYS A 247 -3.02 8.39 -3.83
N ARG A 248 -2.67 9.08 -4.91
CA ARG A 248 -3.29 8.93 -6.24
C ARG A 248 -2.98 7.57 -6.84
N GLY A 249 -1.76 7.06 -6.67
CA GLY A 249 -1.36 5.72 -7.08
C GLY A 249 -2.25 4.66 -6.42
N LEU A 250 -2.33 4.69 -5.08
CA LEU A 250 -3.18 3.82 -4.28
C LEU A 250 -4.65 3.90 -4.72
N THR A 251 -5.17 5.10 -4.93
CA THR A 251 -6.58 5.30 -5.33
C THR A 251 -6.86 5.00 -6.81
N THR A 252 -5.86 4.82 -7.68
CA THR A 252 -6.08 4.54 -9.12
C THR A 252 -5.71 3.12 -9.53
N ARG A 253 -4.72 2.50 -8.87
CA ARG A 253 -4.24 1.14 -9.16
C ARG A 253 -5.17 0.07 -8.62
N GLU A 254 -5.62 0.20 -7.38
CA GLU A 254 -6.62 -0.70 -6.80
C GLU A 254 -7.92 -0.73 -7.61
N LEU A 255 -8.25 0.34 -8.33
CA LEU A 255 -9.48 0.37 -9.13
C LEU A 255 -9.34 -0.39 -10.45
N LYS A 256 -8.11 -0.73 -10.86
CA LYS A 256 -7.82 -1.64 -11.97
C LYS A 256 -7.54 -3.06 -11.44
N VAL A 257 -8.35 -3.56 -10.49
CA VAL A 257 -8.38 -5.01 -10.24
C VAL A 257 -8.61 -5.69 -11.59
N PRO A 258 -7.75 -6.63 -12.00
CA PRO A 258 -7.91 -7.30 -13.29
C PRO A 258 -9.30 -7.93 -13.35
N GLU A 259 -10.10 -7.57 -14.35
CA GLU A 259 -11.43 -8.15 -14.62
C GLU A 259 -11.40 -9.66 -14.92
N LYS A 260 -10.21 -10.30 -14.89
CA LYS A 260 -10.08 -11.73 -15.11
C LYS A 260 -10.33 -12.50 -13.81
N PRO A 261 -11.22 -13.51 -13.82
CA PRO A 261 -11.46 -14.36 -12.67
C PRO A 261 -10.23 -15.24 -12.43
N LEU A 262 -9.34 -14.79 -11.57
CA LEU A 262 -8.23 -15.60 -11.06
C LEU A 262 -8.80 -16.53 -9.97
N GLY A 263 -8.55 -17.83 -10.10
CA GLY A 263 -9.09 -18.86 -9.20
C GLY A 263 -8.67 -18.70 -7.71
N LEU A 264 -9.23 -19.56 -6.86
CA LEU A 264 -9.29 -19.50 -5.39
C LEU A 264 -8.03 -19.15 -4.58
N TYR A 265 -6.83 -19.18 -5.14
CA TYR A 265 -5.68 -18.60 -4.46
C TYR A 265 -5.79 -17.07 -4.33
N SER A 266 -6.65 -16.40 -5.11
CA SER A 266 -6.93 -14.97 -4.98
C SER A 266 -7.76 -14.65 -3.73
N LYS A 267 -8.87 -15.35 -3.43
CA LYS A 267 -9.77 -14.93 -2.33
C LYS A 267 -9.09 -14.79 -0.96
N TYR A 268 -8.05 -15.56 -0.65
CA TYR A 268 -7.31 -15.41 0.61
C TYR A 268 -6.23 -14.31 0.56
N THR A 269 -5.57 -14.14 -0.58
CA THR A 269 -4.51 -13.12 -0.77
C THR A 269 -5.10 -11.74 -1.05
N GLU A 270 -6.16 -11.67 -1.84
CA GLU A 270 -6.98 -10.50 -2.14
C GLU A 270 -7.66 -9.96 -0.89
N HIS A 271 -8.16 -10.81 0.01
CA HIS A 271 -8.80 -10.33 1.25
C HIS A 271 -7.79 -9.76 2.26
N LYS A 272 -6.56 -10.29 2.30
CA LYS A 272 -5.48 -9.76 3.16
C LYS A 272 -4.85 -8.49 2.56
N ALA A 273 -4.52 -8.50 1.27
CA ALA A 273 -4.02 -7.33 0.56
C ALA A 273 -5.04 -6.19 0.58
N SER A 274 -6.32 -6.49 0.30
CA SER A 274 -7.41 -5.51 0.40
C SER A 274 -7.55 -4.95 1.81
N LYS A 275 -7.40 -5.76 2.86
CA LYS A 275 -7.46 -5.27 4.25
C LYS A 275 -6.33 -4.28 4.58
N GLU A 276 -5.10 -4.58 4.16
CA GLU A 276 -3.97 -3.67 4.40
C GLU A 276 -4.09 -2.38 3.59
N ILE A 277 -4.57 -2.46 2.34
CA ILE A 277 -4.72 -1.25 1.52
C ILE A 277 -5.90 -0.41 1.98
N LYS A 278 -7.03 -1.02 2.37
CA LYS A 278 -8.15 -0.36 3.08
C LYS A 278 -7.66 0.46 4.25
N LYS A 279 -6.89 -0.19 5.14
CA LYS A 279 -6.29 0.45 6.31
C LYS A 279 -5.41 1.62 5.87
N CYS A 280 -4.51 1.40 4.91
CA CYS A 280 -3.66 2.47 4.39
C CYS A 280 -4.46 3.67 3.88
N ILE A 281 -5.50 3.49 3.06
CA ILE A 281 -6.26 4.62 2.51
C ILE A 281 -6.93 5.43 3.62
N VAL A 282 -7.46 4.75 4.63
CA VAL A 282 -8.00 5.41 5.84
C VAL A 282 -6.91 6.21 6.55
N GLU A 283 -5.72 5.62 6.76
CA GLU A 283 -4.58 6.30 7.40
C GLU A 283 -4.09 7.51 6.59
N VAL A 284 -4.11 7.43 5.26
CA VAL A 284 -3.83 8.56 4.36
C VAL A 284 -4.83 9.68 4.57
N MET A 285 -6.13 9.38 4.62
CA MET A 285 -7.16 10.39 4.79
C MET A 285 -7.11 11.04 6.18
N GLU A 286 -6.84 10.25 7.21
CA GLU A 286 -6.54 10.75 8.57
C GLU A 286 -5.33 11.68 8.54
N THR A 287 -4.28 11.34 7.80
CA THR A 287 -3.10 12.18 7.64
C THR A 287 -3.44 13.50 6.96
N PHE A 288 -4.25 13.51 5.89
CA PHE A 288 -4.67 14.76 5.24
C PHE A 288 -5.56 15.64 6.12
N LEU A 289 -6.46 15.04 6.90
CA LEU A 289 -7.24 15.75 7.90
C LEU A 289 -6.34 16.40 8.94
N TRP A 290 -5.39 15.63 9.44
CA TRP A 290 -4.43 16.06 10.43
C TRP A 290 -3.51 17.17 9.88
N LEU A 291 -3.20 17.15 8.57
CA LEU A 291 -2.43 18.20 7.90
C LEU A 291 -3.20 19.52 7.69
N GLU A 292 -4.53 19.52 7.89
CA GLU A 292 -5.42 20.66 7.62
C GLU A 292 -5.30 21.23 6.19
N ASP A 293 -4.87 20.41 5.23
CA ASP A 293 -4.79 20.83 3.82
C ASP A 293 -6.12 20.61 3.12
N MET A 294 -6.95 21.67 3.11
CA MET A 294 -8.24 21.71 2.45
C MET A 294 -8.18 21.23 0.99
N SER A 295 -7.18 21.71 0.25
CA SER A 295 -7.09 21.50 -1.19
C SER A 295 -6.83 20.03 -1.54
N LEU A 296 -5.99 19.37 -0.74
CA LEU A 296 -5.64 17.97 -0.93
C LEU A 296 -6.72 17.03 -0.46
N LEU A 297 -7.29 17.31 0.71
CA LEU A 297 -8.39 16.51 1.21
C LEU A 297 -9.59 16.59 0.26
N GLU A 298 -9.94 17.79 -0.22
CA GLU A 298 -10.98 17.93 -1.25
C GLU A 298 -10.63 17.21 -2.55
N GLY A 299 -9.39 17.35 -3.03
CA GLY A 299 -8.92 16.67 -4.24
C GLY A 299 -9.02 15.15 -4.11
N MET A 300 -8.66 14.60 -2.95
CA MET A 300 -8.76 13.17 -2.66
C MET A 300 -10.22 12.73 -2.54
N VAL A 301 -11.06 13.46 -1.80
CA VAL A 301 -12.50 13.16 -1.70
C VAL A 301 -13.15 13.18 -3.09
N LYS A 302 -12.88 14.21 -3.91
CA LYS A 302 -13.37 14.30 -5.30
C LYS A 302 -12.87 13.11 -6.13
N SER A 303 -11.61 12.70 -5.96
CA SER A 303 -11.06 11.53 -6.64
C SER A 303 -11.78 10.25 -6.23
N ILE A 304 -11.92 9.98 -4.94
CA ILE A 304 -12.62 8.80 -4.40
C ILE A 304 -14.08 8.78 -4.88
N VAL A 305 -14.78 9.92 -4.79
CA VAL A 305 -16.17 10.07 -5.24
C VAL A 305 -16.30 9.81 -6.74
N SER A 306 -15.52 10.50 -7.58
CA SER A 306 -15.58 10.34 -9.05
C SER A 306 -15.24 8.92 -9.50
N GLN A 307 -14.28 8.27 -8.83
CA GLN A 307 -13.93 6.89 -9.09
C GLN A 307 -15.00 5.91 -8.62
N SER A 308 -15.66 6.20 -7.51
CA SER A 308 -16.80 5.40 -7.06
C SER A 308 -17.92 5.43 -8.11
N GLN A 309 -18.15 6.55 -8.80
CA GLN A 309 -19.17 6.65 -9.84
C GLN A 309 -18.83 5.81 -11.07
N LYS A 310 -17.54 5.77 -11.45
CA LYS A 310 -17.05 5.02 -12.62
C LYS A 310 -16.90 3.53 -12.36
N CYS A 311 -16.53 3.15 -11.14
CA CYS A 311 -16.12 1.79 -10.81
C CYS A 311 -17.06 1.16 -9.76
N LYS A 312 -17.05 -0.18 -9.65
CA LYS A 312 -17.75 -0.92 -8.58
C LYS A 312 -17.11 -0.76 -7.18
N ASN A 313 -16.24 0.23 -6.97
CA ASN A 313 -15.48 0.44 -5.73
C ASN A 313 -16.31 1.11 -4.62
N GLN A 314 -17.54 0.63 -4.46
CA GLN A 314 -18.45 0.99 -3.37
C GLN A 314 -17.87 0.65 -2.00
N TRP A 315 -17.08 -0.41 -1.94
CA TRP A 315 -16.50 -0.90 -0.71
C TRP A 315 -15.57 0.13 -0.06
N LEU A 316 -14.84 0.93 -0.85
CA LEU A 316 -13.87 1.89 -0.33
C LEU A 316 -14.56 3.06 0.37
N LEU A 317 -15.60 3.63 -0.26
CA LEU A 317 -16.43 4.66 0.37
C LEU A 317 -17.00 4.17 1.70
N LYS A 318 -17.57 2.95 1.70
CA LYS A 318 -18.11 2.34 2.90
C LYS A 318 -17.05 2.19 4.00
N GLU A 319 -15.87 1.67 3.65
CA GLU A 319 -14.78 1.45 4.61
C GLU A 319 -14.30 2.76 5.25
N ILE A 320 -14.14 3.82 4.46
CA ILE A 320 -13.73 5.14 4.97
C ILE A 320 -14.80 5.71 5.91
N ILE A 321 -16.08 5.62 5.53
CA ILE A 321 -17.20 6.14 6.33
C ILE A 321 -17.40 5.33 7.63
N GLU A 322 -17.16 4.02 7.60
CA GLU A 322 -17.27 3.11 8.76
C GLU A 322 -16.00 3.12 9.64
N SER A 323 -14.87 3.68 9.17
CA SER A 323 -13.66 3.84 9.98
C SER A 323 -13.92 4.77 11.16
N SER A 324 -13.76 4.24 12.38
CA SER A 324 -13.91 5.02 13.61
C SER A 324 -12.83 6.09 13.76
N GLY A 325 -11.58 5.78 13.38
CA GLY A 325 -10.45 6.72 13.47
C GLY A 325 -10.65 7.94 12.59
N PHE A 326 -10.97 7.71 11.31
CA PHE A 326 -11.25 8.77 10.36
C PHE A 326 -12.49 9.57 10.77
N SER A 327 -13.57 8.89 11.15
CA SER A 327 -14.82 9.54 11.56
C SER A 327 -14.65 10.44 12.78
N GLN A 328 -13.92 9.97 13.80
CA GLN A 328 -13.67 10.75 15.01
C GLN A 328 -12.80 11.96 14.69
N THR A 329 -11.69 11.75 13.96
CA THR A 329 -10.76 12.82 13.57
C THR A 329 -11.45 13.86 12.69
N ALA A 330 -12.24 13.43 11.71
CA ALA A 330 -12.99 14.30 10.81
C ALA A 330 -14.01 15.15 11.57
N SER A 331 -14.62 14.61 12.62
CA SER A 331 -15.64 15.32 13.40
C SER A 331 -15.06 16.45 14.27
N CYS A 332 -13.74 16.45 14.50
CA CYS A 332 -13.06 17.47 15.30
C CYS A 332 -12.82 18.79 14.55
N THR A 333 -12.87 18.81 13.22
CA THR A 333 -12.56 20.00 12.40
C THR A 333 -13.66 20.29 11.39
N GLU A 334 -13.91 21.56 11.05
CA GLU A 334 -14.93 21.91 10.04
C GLU A 334 -14.57 21.36 8.65
N LEU A 335 -13.28 21.35 8.32
CA LEU A 335 -12.77 20.69 7.12
C LEU A 335 -13.14 19.21 7.11
N GLY A 336 -12.85 18.51 8.20
CA GLY A 336 -13.14 17.09 8.29
C GLY A 336 -14.62 16.77 8.21
N LYS A 337 -15.47 17.58 8.88
CA LYS A 337 -16.92 17.48 8.78
C LYS A 337 -17.39 17.66 7.33
N SER A 338 -16.83 18.64 6.60
CA SER A 338 -17.14 18.87 5.19
C SER A 338 -16.74 17.67 4.30
N ALA A 339 -15.53 17.15 4.48
CA ALA A 339 -15.04 15.98 3.76
C ALA A 339 -15.91 14.74 4.02
N LEU A 340 -16.19 14.45 5.30
CA LEU A 340 -17.05 13.35 5.71
C LEU A 340 -18.49 13.51 5.20
N ARG A 341 -19.05 14.73 5.24
CA ARG A 341 -20.37 15.05 4.70
C ARG A 341 -20.46 14.73 3.21
N ASN A 342 -19.44 15.08 2.43
CA ASN A 342 -19.39 14.79 0.99
C ASN A 342 -19.33 13.29 0.71
N LEU A 343 -18.50 12.54 1.45
CA LEU A 343 -18.41 11.08 1.32
C LEU A 343 -19.74 10.39 1.68
N VAL A 344 -20.36 10.82 2.79
CA VAL A 344 -21.66 10.30 3.25
C VAL A 344 -22.76 10.62 2.24
N LYS A 345 -22.81 11.86 1.72
CA LYS A 345 -23.79 12.27 0.70
C LYS A 345 -23.67 11.43 -0.57
N GLU A 346 -22.45 11.23 -1.08
CA GLU A 346 -22.23 10.39 -2.26
C GLU A 346 -22.68 8.94 -2.01
N ARG A 347 -22.35 8.38 -0.84
CA ARG A 347 -22.77 7.01 -0.49
C ARG A 347 -24.28 6.90 -0.40
N ILE A 348 -24.97 7.88 0.19
CA ILE A 348 -26.43 7.96 0.26
C ILE A 348 -27.03 8.01 -1.14
N CYS A 349 -26.60 8.95 -1.99
CA CYS A 349 -27.10 9.10 -3.37
C CYS A 349 -27.01 7.76 -4.12
N ARG A 350 -25.89 7.05 -3.96
CA ARG A 350 -25.70 5.75 -4.59
C ARG A 350 -26.64 4.68 -4.05
N LEU A 351 -26.71 4.55 -2.72
CA LEU A 351 -27.61 3.59 -2.08
C LEU A 351 -29.08 3.87 -2.46
N GLU A 352 -29.48 5.12 -2.64
CA GLU A 352 -30.83 5.49 -3.11
C GLU A 352 -31.08 5.13 -4.58
N SER A 353 -30.05 5.15 -5.42
CA SER A 353 -30.15 4.71 -6.81
C SER A 353 -30.25 3.18 -6.98
N GLU A 354 -29.98 2.40 -5.93
CA GLU A 354 -30.05 0.94 -5.96
C GLU A 354 -31.51 0.45 -5.91
N HIS A 355 -31.91 -0.28 -6.94
CA HIS A 355 -33.25 -0.83 -7.05
C HIS A 355 -33.32 -2.18 -6.34
N LYS A 356 -34.48 -2.49 -5.76
CA LYS A 356 -34.71 -3.83 -5.20
C LYS A 356 -34.51 -4.86 -6.31
N PRO A 357 -33.65 -5.89 -6.10
CA PRO A 357 -33.44 -6.91 -7.10
C PRO A 357 -34.77 -7.61 -7.39
N VAL A 358 -35.04 -7.84 -8.67
CA VAL A 358 -36.19 -8.63 -9.12
C VAL A 358 -35.70 -10.02 -9.45
N PHE A 359 -36.35 -11.03 -8.88
CA PHE A 359 -35.98 -12.42 -9.15
C PHE A 359 -36.14 -12.73 -10.65
N SER A 360 -35.08 -13.25 -11.25
CA SER A 360 -35.08 -13.74 -12.62
C SER A 360 -34.24 -15.00 -12.72
N TRP A 361 -34.71 -15.94 -13.53
CA TRP A 361 -33.92 -17.10 -13.92
C TRP A 361 -32.90 -16.77 -15.02
N CYS A 362 -33.01 -15.61 -15.67
CA CYS A 362 -32.00 -15.14 -16.61
C CYS A 362 -30.84 -14.52 -15.84
N GLN A 363 -29.62 -14.99 -16.11
CA GLN A 363 -28.38 -14.48 -15.52
C GLN A 363 -27.57 -13.78 -16.61
N PRO A 364 -27.95 -12.55 -17.02
CA PRO A 364 -27.41 -11.88 -18.22
C PRO A 364 -25.89 -11.64 -18.14
N SER A 365 -25.35 -11.51 -16.92
CA SER A 365 -23.92 -11.31 -16.66
C SER A 365 -23.14 -12.60 -16.46
N ALA A 366 -23.75 -13.78 -16.58
CA ALA A 366 -23.06 -15.06 -16.40
C ALA A 366 -21.92 -15.18 -17.42
N THR A 367 -20.70 -15.40 -16.96
CA THR A 367 -19.53 -15.65 -17.82
C THR A 367 -18.87 -16.96 -17.42
N LEU A 368 -18.60 -17.80 -18.40
CA LEU A 368 -17.91 -19.07 -18.25
C LEU A 368 -16.90 -19.22 -19.41
N PRO A 369 -15.65 -18.74 -19.19
CA PRO A 369 -14.62 -18.78 -20.21
C PRO A 369 -14.45 -20.18 -20.81
N GLY A 370 -14.55 -20.29 -22.14
CA GLY A 370 -14.42 -21.54 -22.88
C GLY A 370 -15.73 -22.27 -23.18
N HIS A 371 -16.89 -21.77 -22.72
CA HIS A 371 -18.19 -22.45 -22.80
C HIS A 371 -19.35 -21.52 -23.18
N PRO A 372 -19.36 -20.96 -24.41
CA PRO A 372 -20.37 -20.00 -24.85
C PRO A 372 -21.80 -20.56 -24.82
N GLU A 373 -21.97 -21.87 -25.05
CA GLU A 373 -23.26 -22.55 -25.00
C GLU A 373 -23.89 -22.52 -23.60
N VAL A 374 -23.06 -22.54 -22.55
CA VAL A 374 -23.49 -22.50 -21.15
C VAL A 374 -23.79 -21.07 -20.72
N GLU A 375 -22.98 -20.12 -21.16
CA GLU A 375 -23.32 -18.71 -21.02
C GLU A 375 -24.67 -18.42 -21.67
N ALA A 376 -24.94 -18.97 -22.87
CA ALA A 376 -26.22 -18.83 -23.54
C ALA A 376 -27.38 -19.49 -22.75
N LEU A 377 -27.18 -20.67 -22.16
CA LEU A 377 -28.15 -21.31 -21.25
C LEU A 377 -28.41 -20.47 -19.99
N LEU A 378 -27.37 -19.93 -19.37
CA LEU A 378 -27.50 -19.13 -18.14
C LEU A 378 -28.15 -17.77 -18.42
N ARG A 379 -27.79 -17.14 -19.54
CA ARG A 379 -28.36 -15.87 -20.03
C ARG A 379 -29.77 -16.03 -20.62
N GLY A 380 -30.12 -17.22 -21.12
CA GLY A 380 -31.37 -17.50 -21.84
C GLY A 380 -32.30 -18.55 -21.21
N PRO A 381 -33.40 -18.90 -21.90
CA PRO A 381 -34.45 -19.79 -21.39
C PRO A 381 -34.36 -21.28 -21.82
N LEU A 382 -33.32 -21.75 -22.53
CA LEU A 382 -33.32 -23.08 -23.17
C LEU A 382 -32.12 -23.98 -22.82
N GLY A 383 -32.38 -25.30 -22.70
CA GLY A 383 -31.45 -26.39 -22.34
C GLY A 383 -30.46 -26.82 -23.43
N LEU A 384 -29.39 -27.54 -23.03
CA LEU A 384 -28.27 -27.98 -23.89
C LEU A 384 -28.23 -29.51 -24.08
N PRO A 385 -27.89 -30.01 -25.29
CA PRO A 385 -27.47 -31.41 -25.51
C PRO A 385 -26.02 -31.67 -25.03
N ASP A 386 -25.68 -32.93 -24.71
CA ASP A 386 -24.35 -33.42 -24.25
C ASP A 386 -23.91 -33.09 -22.81
N ALA A 387 -24.79 -33.41 -21.88
CA ALA A 387 -24.72 -32.87 -20.53
C ALA A 387 -23.80 -33.64 -19.53
N ARG A 388 -23.44 -34.92 -19.75
CA ARG A 388 -22.76 -35.75 -18.71
C ARG A 388 -21.27 -35.40 -18.46
N ASP A 389 -20.44 -35.39 -19.50
CA ASP A 389 -19.03 -35.02 -19.38
C ASP A 389 -18.88 -33.54 -18.98
N PHE A 390 -19.87 -32.75 -19.36
CA PHE A 390 -20.02 -31.35 -19.02
C PHE A 390 -20.35 -31.13 -17.52
N ALA A 391 -21.35 -31.82 -16.94
CA ALA A 391 -21.68 -31.74 -15.52
C ALA A 391 -20.49 -32.09 -14.64
N LYS A 392 -19.80 -33.16 -15.00
CA LYS A 392 -18.71 -33.72 -14.19
C LYS A 392 -17.47 -32.82 -14.19
N LYS A 393 -17.21 -32.13 -15.29
CA LYS A 393 -16.07 -31.22 -15.46
C LYS A 393 -16.29 -29.83 -14.83
N TYR A 394 -17.52 -29.30 -14.87
CA TYR A 394 -17.79 -27.90 -14.46
C TYR A 394 -18.67 -27.76 -13.21
N PHE A 395 -19.43 -28.77 -12.83
CA PHE A 395 -20.28 -28.74 -11.64
C PHE A 395 -19.91 -29.82 -10.62
N GLY A 396 -19.18 -30.86 -11.05
CA GLY A 396 -18.53 -31.83 -10.19
C GLY A 396 -17.29 -31.25 -9.49
N GLY A 397 -17.11 -31.58 -8.20
CA GLY A 397 -15.87 -31.27 -7.48
C GLY A 397 -15.76 -29.82 -7.00
N TRP A 398 -14.63 -29.18 -7.30
CA TRP A 398 -14.23 -27.89 -6.71
C TRP A 398 -15.16 -26.72 -7.08
N MET A 399 -15.75 -26.68 -8.28
CA MET A 399 -16.70 -25.62 -8.66
C MET A 399 -17.99 -25.60 -7.80
N SER A 400 -18.41 -26.74 -7.25
CA SER A 400 -19.50 -26.78 -6.25
C SER A 400 -19.10 -26.20 -4.89
N ARG A 401 -17.80 -26.15 -4.56
CA ARG A 401 -17.26 -25.58 -3.31
C ARG A 401 -16.82 -24.13 -3.46
N CYS A 402 -16.53 -23.71 -4.69
CA CYS A 402 -15.78 -22.49 -4.98
C CYS A 402 -16.67 -21.42 -5.64
N GLY A 403 -17.72 -21.04 -4.93
CA GLY A 403 -18.36 -19.73 -5.05
C GLY A 403 -19.00 -19.41 -6.40
N HIS A 404 -20.30 -19.71 -6.51
CA HIS A 404 -21.23 -19.15 -7.49
C HIS A 404 -21.08 -17.62 -7.70
N ASP A 405 -20.57 -16.91 -6.68
CA ASP A 405 -20.42 -15.46 -6.66
C ASP A 405 -19.36 -14.92 -7.63
N ALA A 406 -18.31 -15.69 -7.94
CA ALA A 406 -17.17 -15.19 -8.74
C ALA A 406 -17.49 -15.06 -10.24
N TYR A 407 -18.45 -15.83 -10.74
CA TYR A 407 -18.77 -15.94 -12.17
C TYR A 407 -20.17 -15.41 -12.52
N GLY A 408 -20.86 -14.80 -11.54
CA GLY A 408 -22.15 -14.15 -11.75
C GLY A 408 -23.28 -15.11 -12.15
N PHE A 409 -23.17 -16.40 -11.82
CA PHE A 409 -24.19 -17.40 -12.11
C PHE A 409 -24.48 -18.29 -10.90
N SER A 410 -25.70 -18.82 -10.85
CA SER A 410 -26.13 -19.75 -9.82
C SER A 410 -26.85 -20.94 -10.43
N ALA A 411 -26.15 -22.07 -10.49
CA ALA A 411 -26.69 -23.32 -10.95
C ALA A 411 -25.95 -24.51 -10.32
N THR A 412 -26.65 -25.59 -10.10
CA THR A 412 -26.11 -26.91 -9.76
C THR A 412 -26.27 -27.84 -10.96
N ALA A 413 -25.42 -28.84 -11.14
CA ALA A 413 -25.68 -29.87 -12.15
C ALA A 413 -25.65 -31.27 -11.55
N GLN A 414 -26.53 -32.13 -12.05
CA GLN A 414 -26.67 -33.52 -11.63
C GLN A 414 -26.54 -34.43 -12.85
N GLU A 415 -25.68 -35.44 -12.77
CA GLU A 415 -25.54 -36.45 -13.82
C GLU A 415 -26.63 -37.54 -13.74
N GLY A 416 -27.05 -38.06 -14.89
CA GLY A 416 -28.05 -39.12 -15.01
C GLY A 416 -27.79 -40.07 -16.18
N GLY A 417 -28.42 -41.24 -16.15
CA GLY A 417 -28.33 -42.26 -17.21
C GLY A 417 -26.97 -42.98 -17.33
N LYS A 418 -26.84 -43.89 -18.31
CA LYS A 418 -25.62 -44.65 -18.62
C LYS A 418 -25.48 -44.90 -20.14
N GLY A 419 -24.25 -45.05 -20.63
CA GLY A 419 -23.97 -45.32 -22.04
C GLY A 419 -24.52 -44.25 -22.98
N ARG A 420 -25.22 -44.65 -24.04
CA ARG A 420 -25.88 -43.74 -25.00
C ARG A 420 -27.07 -42.96 -24.42
N ALA A 421 -27.54 -43.32 -23.22
CA ALA A 421 -28.62 -42.62 -22.51
C ALA A 421 -28.11 -41.70 -21.39
N ALA A 422 -26.81 -41.36 -21.41
CA ALA A 422 -26.21 -40.41 -20.48
C ALA A 422 -26.75 -38.98 -20.69
N TYR A 423 -27.09 -38.29 -19.59
CA TYR A 423 -27.50 -36.90 -19.59
C TYR A 423 -27.03 -36.17 -18.32
N CYS A 424 -27.24 -34.86 -18.25
CA CYS A 424 -27.17 -34.10 -17.01
C CYS A 424 -28.21 -33.00 -16.99
N THR A 425 -28.60 -32.68 -15.78
CA THR A 425 -29.61 -31.68 -15.47
C THR A 425 -28.91 -30.52 -14.78
N ILE A 426 -28.86 -29.37 -15.45
CA ILE A 426 -28.40 -28.12 -14.85
C ILE A 426 -29.62 -27.41 -14.26
N VAL A 427 -29.64 -27.27 -12.94
CA VAL A 427 -30.70 -26.62 -12.18
C VAL A 427 -30.22 -25.24 -11.75
N LYS A 428 -30.81 -24.17 -12.28
CA LYS A 428 -30.56 -22.82 -11.79
C LYS A 428 -31.05 -22.72 -10.34
N THR A 429 -30.29 -22.04 -9.48
CA THR A 429 -30.70 -21.81 -8.09
C THR A 429 -30.97 -20.34 -7.82
N ARG A 430 -31.65 -20.05 -6.70
CA ARG A 430 -31.95 -18.67 -6.27
C ARG A 430 -30.78 -17.96 -5.61
N ARG A 431 -29.66 -18.62 -5.35
CA ARG A 431 -28.58 -18.11 -4.48
C ARG A 431 -28.02 -16.75 -4.91
N VAL A 432 -27.82 -16.50 -6.21
CA VAL A 432 -27.36 -15.18 -6.70
C VAL A 432 -28.40 -14.09 -6.42
N PHE A 433 -29.68 -14.38 -6.63
CA PHE A 433 -30.75 -13.44 -6.29
C PHE A 433 -30.83 -13.21 -4.78
N GLU A 434 -30.77 -14.27 -3.96
CA GLU A 434 -30.79 -14.18 -2.50
C GLU A 434 -29.60 -13.38 -1.97
N GLU A 435 -28.43 -13.50 -2.59
CA GLU A 435 -27.25 -12.69 -2.27
C GLU A 435 -27.47 -11.22 -2.64
N MET A 436 -27.96 -10.94 -3.85
CA MET A 436 -28.30 -9.58 -4.28
C MET A 436 -29.35 -8.95 -3.36
N GLU A 437 -30.37 -9.71 -2.95
CA GLU A 437 -31.41 -9.25 -2.01
C GLU A 437 -30.79 -8.96 -0.63
N ARG A 438 -29.90 -9.83 -0.13
CA ARG A 438 -29.18 -9.58 1.14
C ARG A 438 -28.31 -8.33 1.09
N GLN A 439 -27.61 -8.10 -0.03
CA GLN A 439 -26.78 -6.92 -0.25
C GLN A 439 -27.62 -5.65 -0.33
N TRP A 440 -28.74 -5.70 -1.06
CA TRP A 440 -29.69 -4.59 -1.14
C TRP A 440 -30.28 -4.26 0.24
N ASP A 441 -30.75 -5.27 0.99
CA ASP A 441 -31.26 -5.10 2.36
C ASP A 441 -30.19 -4.51 3.29
N ALA A 442 -28.95 -4.98 3.19
CA ALA A 442 -27.83 -4.40 3.93
C ALA A 442 -27.60 -2.94 3.54
N GLY A 443 -27.70 -2.59 2.25
CA GLY A 443 -27.63 -1.22 1.75
C GLY A 443 -28.79 -0.34 2.23
N ARG A 444 -30.01 -0.88 2.41
CA ARG A 444 -31.14 -0.16 3.03
C ARG A 444 -30.90 0.12 4.51
N ARG A 445 -30.38 -0.85 5.25
CA ARG A 445 -29.97 -0.64 6.66
C ARG A 445 -28.84 0.38 6.75
N GLU A 446 -27.87 0.32 5.83
CA GLU A 446 -26.79 1.31 5.75
C GLU A 446 -27.34 2.72 5.48
N LEU A 447 -28.23 2.88 4.50
CA LEU A 447 -28.87 4.16 4.20
C LEU A 447 -29.58 4.74 5.43
N ALA A 448 -30.38 3.93 6.13
CA ALA A 448 -31.09 4.36 7.33
C ALA A 448 -30.15 4.83 8.45
N ARG A 449 -28.91 4.30 8.53
CA ARG A 449 -27.87 4.78 9.46
C ARG A 449 -27.19 6.06 9.00
N LEU A 450 -27.00 6.24 7.69
CA LEU A 450 -26.27 7.37 7.13
C LEU A 450 -27.11 8.65 7.04
N GLN A 451 -28.41 8.56 6.81
CA GLN A 451 -29.31 9.72 6.74
C GLN A 451 -29.28 10.63 7.99
N PRO A 452 -29.47 10.13 9.23
CA PRO A 452 -29.38 10.99 10.43
C PRO A 452 -27.97 11.55 10.61
N ARG A 453 -26.93 10.75 10.34
CA ARG A 453 -25.53 11.20 10.38
C ARG A 453 -25.25 12.35 9.41
N LEU A 454 -25.87 12.35 8.22
CA LEU A 454 -25.75 13.47 7.28
C LEU A 454 -26.40 14.75 7.85
N GLN A 455 -27.56 14.63 8.51
CA GLN A 455 -28.23 15.77 9.15
C GLN A 455 -27.40 16.36 10.30
N GLU A 456 -26.81 15.51 11.14
CA GLU A 456 -25.87 15.93 12.19
C GLU A 456 -24.68 16.69 11.60
N LEU A 457 -24.08 16.17 10.53
CA LEU A 457 -22.94 16.79 9.86
C LEU A 457 -23.29 18.09 9.14
N GLN A 458 -24.54 18.30 8.74
CA GLN A 458 -25.01 19.55 8.15
C GLN A 458 -25.18 20.66 9.19
N GLY A 459 -25.22 20.28 10.48
CA GLY A 459 -25.54 21.18 11.58
C GLY A 459 -27.02 21.55 11.53
N THR A 460 -27.73 21.31 12.62
CA THR A 460 -28.89 22.15 12.95
C THR A 460 -28.37 23.57 12.97
N LYS A 461 -28.72 24.39 11.98
CA LYS A 461 -28.57 25.85 12.05
C LYS A 461 -29.11 26.25 13.42
N THR A 462 -28.23 26.55 14.35
CA THR A 462 -28.59 26.92 15.71
C THR A 462 -29.50 28.12 15.57
N GLN A 463 -30.76 27.97 15.94
CA GLN A 463 -31.78 29.03 15.94
C GLN A 463 -31.50 30.12 16.99
N ASP A 464 -30.26 30.27 17.46
CA ASP A 464 -29.87 31.21 18.51
C ASP A 464 -29.52 32.62 17.98
N GLU A 465 -29.89 32.95 16.74
CA GLU A 465 -29.85 34.32 16.21
C GLU A 465 -31.19 35.07 16.35
N SER A 466 -32.09 34.66 17.26
CA SER A 466 -33.26 35.49 17.63
C SER A 466 -32.91 36.59 18.65
N GLY A 467 -31.80 37.31 18.42
CA GLY A 467 -31.30 38.31 19.37
C GLY A 467 -30.20 39.23 18.83
N GLY A 468 -30.23 39.64 17.56
CA GLY A 468 -29.25 40.59 17.01
C GLY A 468 -29.75 41.28 15.76
N GLN A 469 -30.08 42.56 15.88
CA GLN A 469 -30.58 43.43 14.81
C GLN A 469 -29.57 43.61 13.66
N ALA A 470 -30.10 43.48 12.44
CA ALA A 470 -29.83 44.28 11.24
C ALA A 470 -28.36 44.53 10.82
N PHE A 471 -27.89 43.82 9.79
CA PHE A 471 -27.11 44.42 8.70
C PHE A 471 -27.34 43.68 7.37
N ASN A 472 -27.41 44.46 6.29
CA ASN A 472 -27.93 44.12 4.97
C ASN A 472 -27.04 43.22 4.09
N ASN A 473 -27.70 42.43 3.23
CA ASN A 473 -27.41 42.01 1.84
C ASN A 473 -25.96 42.01 1.31
N MET A 474 -25.49 40.88 0.77
CA MET A 474 -25.28 40.68 -0.69
C MET A 474 -24.77 39.26 -1.05
N ASP A 475 -25.19 38.83 -2.24
CA ASP A 475 -24.66 37.79 -3.13
C ASP A 475 -24.98 36.29 -2.97
N SER A 476 -25.84 35.88 -3.91
CA SER A 476 -26.11 34.53 -4.39
C SER A 476 -25.00 34.03 -5.33
N MET A 477 -24.71 32.72 -5.35
CA MET A 477 -24.80 31.89 -6.56
C MET A 477 -24.48 30.40 -6.32
N ALA A 478 -25.27 29.56 -7.01
CA ALA A 478 -25.02 28.19 -7.48
C ALA A 478 -25.10 27.00 -6.49
N GLU A 479 -26.33 26.55 -6.21
CA GLU A 479 -26.60 25.13 -5.94
C GLU A 479 -26.99 24.42 -7.26
N GLY A 480 -26.22 23.39 -7.64
CA GLY A 480 -26.53 22.51 -8.76
C GLY A 480 -27.51 21.42 -8.33
N GLU A 481 -28.70 21.42 -8.92
CA GLU A 481 -29.72 20.40 -8.75
C GLU A 481 -29.26 19.06 -9.35
N CYS A 482 -29.31 17.99 -8.55
CA CYS A 482 -29.32 16.63 -9.06
C CYS A 482 -30.68 16.37 -9.75
N ALA A 483 -30.77 16.67 -11.05
CA ALA A 483 -31.97 16.45 -11.83
C ALA A 483 -32.24 14.94 -12.06
N SER A 484 -33.22 14.39 -11.34
CA SER A 484 -33.88 13.14 -11.67
C SER A 484 -34.97 13.40 -12.72
N GLY A 485 -34.63 13.30 -14.00
CA GLY A 485 -35.57 13.45 -15.11
C GLY A 485 -35.92 12.14 -15.78
N VAL A 486 -36.88 11.37 -15.24
CA VAL A 486 -37.59 10.34 -16.01
C VAL A 486 -39.07 10.34 -15.61
N ASN A 487 -39.93 10.95 -16.42
CA ASN A 487 -41.27 10.41 -16.63
C ASN A 487 -41.99 10.93 -17.90
N LYS A 488 -42.56 9.97 -18.61
CA LYS A 488 -43.79 9.98 -19.42
C LYS A 488 -43.87 10.91 -20.65
N ARG A 489 -43.71 10.27 -21.82
CA ARG A 489 -44.59 10.50 -22.99
C ARG A 489 -44.69 9.22 -23.83
N LEU A 490 -45.79 8.48 -23.65
CA LEU A 490 -46.29 7.56 -24.67
C LEU A 490 -47.46 8.29 -25.36
N LYS A 491 -47.23 8.68 -26.61
CA LYS A 491 -48.30 9.02 -27.55
C LYS A 491 -48.62 7.75 -28.35
N THR A 492 -49.91 7.46 -28.38
CA THR A 492 -50.63 6.62 -29.31
C THR A 492 -50.38 7.04 -30.76
N ASP A 493 -50.16 6.06 -31.63
CA ASP A 493 -50.66 5.90 -33.01
C ASP A 493 -50.38 4.41 -33.32
N GLY A 494 -51.28 3.56 -33.81
CA GLY A 494 -52.31 3.81 -34.80
C GLY A 494 -51.84 3.23 -36.14
N GLU A 495 -52.35 2.03 -36.49
CA GLU A 495 -52.42 1.41 -37.83
C GLU A 495 -51.67 0.06 -38.10
N SER A 496 -52.54 -0.95 -38.26
CA SER A 496 -52.65 -1.87 -39.40
C SER A 496 -51.65 -3.02 -39.63
N ILE A 497 -52.06 -4.20 -39.13
CA ILE A 497 -52.36 -5.46 -39.87
C ILE A 497 -51.32 -5.95 -40.91
N GLY A 498 -50.72 -7.11 -40.62
CA GLY A 498 -49.94 -7.90 -41.58
C GLY A 498 -49.52 -9.28 -41.08
N SER A 499 -50.44 -10.24 -41.07
CA SER A 499 -50.25 -11.66 -41.45
C SER A 499 -49.05 -12.50 -40.92
N SER A 500 -49.41 -13.50 -40.11
CA SER A 500 -49.06 -14.93 -40.25
C SER A 500 -47.61 -15.41 -40.07
N LYS A 501 -47.35 -16.14 -38.97
CA LYS A 501 -47.12 -17.61 -38.98
C LYS A 501 -46.97 -18.14 -37.56
N LYS A 502 -47.88 -19.02 -37.16
CA LYS A 502 -47.83 -19.83 -35.93
C LYS A 502 -46.92 -21.04 -36.19
N HIS A 503 -45.97 -21.29 -35.30
CA HIS A 503 -45.37 -22.62 -35.10
C HIS A 503 -45.73 -23.12 -33.69
N PRO A 504 -45.94 -24.44 -33.53
CA PRO A 504 -46.59 -25.01 -32.36
C PRO A 504 -45.65 -25.15 -31.17
N ILE A 505 -46.18 -24.83 -29.99
CA ILE A 505 -45.65 -25.19 -28.69
C ILE A 505 -46.17 -26.60 -28.38
N PHE A 506 -45.27 -27.57 -28.22
CA PHE A 506 -45.59 -28.84 -27.55
C PHE A 506 -45.26 -28.68 -26.06
N LEU A 507 -46.23 -29.05 -25.23
CA LEU A 507 -46.07 -29.22 -23.78
C LEU A 507 -45.19 -30.43 -23.47
#